data_AF-A0A0R3QY74-F1
#
_entry.id   AF-A0A0R3QY74-F1
#
_cell.length_a   1.000
_cell.length_b   1.000
_cell.length_c   1.000
_cell.angle_alpha   90.00
_cell.angle_beta   90.00
_cell.angle_gamma   90.00
#
_symmetry.space_group_name_H-M   'P 1'
#
loop_
_entity.id
_entity.type
_entity.pdbx_description
1 polymer ?
#
loop_
_entity_poly.entity_id
_entity_poly.type
_entity_poly.pdbx_seq_one_letter_code
_entity_poly.pdbx_strand_id
1 'polypeptide(L)' 'MPGYDISFLITATHTEIMYKHKLVDFLIHFMQEIDKEISDMKLALNARARVSAEEFLKRFN' A
#
# COMPACT_ATOMS: atom_id res chain seq x y z
N MET A 1 17.31 -3.98 -2.00
CA MET A 1 18.33 -5.03 -1.75
C MET A 1 17.80 -6.33 -2.32
N PRO A 2 18.64 -7.23 -2.86
CA PRO A 2 18.15 -8.53 -3.33
C PRO A 2 17.39 -9.25 -2.20
N GLY A 3 16.16 -9.72 -2.47
CA GLY A 3 15.34 -10.46 -1.50
C GLY A 3 14.49 -9.63 -0.53
N TYR A 4 14.40 -8.31 -0.69
CA TYR A 4 13.51 -7.44 0.09
C TYR A 4 12.43 -6.83 -0.79
N ASP A 5 11.19 -6.80 -0.30
CA ASP A 5 10.05 -6.18 -1.00
C ASP A 5 10.16 -4.65 -1.02
N ILE A 6 10.72 -4.05 0.03
CA ILE A 6 10.90 -2.60 0.16
C ILE A 6 12.18 -2.25 0.91
N SER A 7 12.75 -1.08 0.63
CA SER A 7 13.91 -0.54 1.36
C SER A 7 13.79 0.98 1.46
N PHE A 8 14.10 1.53 2.64
CA PHE A 8 14.16 2.97 2.88
C PHE A 8 15.61 3.45 2.92
N LEU A 9 15.89 4.60 2.29
CA LEU A 9 17.17 5.29 2.42
C LEU A 9 16.97 6.59 3.21
N ILE A 10 17.51 6.63 4.43
CA ILE A 10 17.49 7.82 5.28
C ILE A 10 18.87 8.48 5.24
N THR A 11 18.94 9.70 4.71
CA THR A 11 20.18 10.48 4.59
C THR A 11 20.31 11.47 5.74
N ALA A 12 21.50 12.08 5.89
CA ALA A 12 21.72 13.14 6.88
C ALA A 12 20.71 14.29 6.71
N THR A 13 20.45 14.71 5.47
CA THR A 13 19.48 15.77 5.13
C THR A 13 18.07 15.46 5.64
N HIS A 14 17.63 14.20 5.56
CA HIS A 14 16.34 13.79 6.13
C HIS A 14 16.29 14.01 7.64
N THR A 15 17.39 13.75 8.35
CA THR A 15 17.47 13.93 9.81
C THR A 15 17.71 15.36 10.27
N GLU A 16 18.17 16.24 9.37
CA GLU A 16 18.34 17.67 9.62
C GLU A 16 17.01 18.43 9.44
N ILE A 17 16.20 18.03 8.46
CA ILE A 17 14.94 18.69 8.12
C ILE A 17 13.76 18.10 8.90
N MET A 18 13.81 16.81 9.25
CA MET A 18 12.73 16.13 9.97
C MET A 18 13.16 15.76 11.39
N TYR A 19 12.20 15.83 12.32
CA TYR A 19 12.42 15.30 13.67
C TYR A 19 12.66 13.80 13.61
N LYS A 20 13.81 13.34 14.13
CA LYS A 20 14.21 11.92 14.10
C LYS A 20 13.14 10.98 14.65
N HIS A 21 12.44 11.37 15.72
CA HIS A 21 11.37 10.56 16.29
C HIS A 21 10.17 10.41 15.34
N LYS A 22 9.86 11.43 14.53
CA LYS A 22 8.79 11.35 13.51
C LYS A 22 9.15 10.44 12.34
N LEU A 23 10.42 10.36 11.97
CA LEU A 23 10.88 9.37 10.98
C LEU A 23 10.69 7.93 11.48
N VAL A 24 10.99 7.69 12.76
CA VAL A 24 10.77 6.38 13.38
C VAL A 24 9.27 6.07 13.46
N ASP A 25 8.45 7.00 13.92
CA ASP A 25 6.99 6.86 13.95
C ASP A 25 6.43 6.50 12.56
N PHE A 26 6.91 7.17 11.51
CA PHE A 26 6.52 6.91 10.13
C PHE A 26 6.87 5.49 9.69
N LEU A 27 8.08 5.01 9.94
CA LEU A 27 8.50 3.66 9.54
C LEU A 27 7.67 2.58 10.24
N ILE A 28 7.38 2.76 11.53
CA ILE A 28 6.55 1.84 12.31
C ILE A 28 5.12 1.83 11.75
N HIS A 29 4.54 3.01 11.55
CA HIS A 29 3.20 3.16 10.99
C HIS A 29 3.08 2.53 9.60
N PHE A 30 4.04 2.80 8.71
CA PHE A 30 4.08 2.21 7.37
C PHE A 30 4.10 0.67 7.42
N MET A 31 4.92 0.08 8.29
CA MET A 31 4.98 -1.38 8.46
C MET A 31 3.70 -1.97 9.06
N GLN A 32 2.95 -1.21 9.86
CA GLN A 32 1.68 -1.66 10.45
C GLN A 32 0.52 -1.58 9.44
N GLU A 33 0.51 -0.59 8.56
CA GLU A 33 -0.64 -0.34 7.68
C GLU A 33 -0.56 -1.05 6.32
N ILE A 34 0.65 -1.38 5.84
CA ILE A 34 0.85 -1.89 4.47
C ILE A 34 0.07 -3.19 4.19
N ASP A 35 0.02 -4.11 5.15
CA ASP A 35 -0.70 -5.38 4.98
C ASP A 35 -2.21 -5.17 4.82
N LYS A 36 -2.75 -4.24 5.62
CA LYS A 36 -4.16 -3.86 5.56
C LYS A 36 -4.47 -3.20 4.23
N GLU A 37 -3.66 -2.24 3.81
CA GLU A 37 -3.88 -1.51 2.56
C GLU A 37 -3.82 -2.45 1.34
N ILE A 38 -2.89 -3.42 1.33
CA ILE A 38 -2.84 -4.46 0.30
C ILE A 38 -4.10 -5.33 0.32
N SER A 39 -4.59 -5.72 1.50
CA SER A 39 -5.84 -6.47 1.63
C SER A 39 -7.04 -5.70 1.08
N ASP A 40 -7.15 -4.42 1.43
CA ASP A 40 -8.23 -3.55 0.98
C ASP A 40 -8.19 -3.36 -0.55
N MET A 41 -6.99 -3.19 -1.13
CA MET A 41 -6.82 -3.13 -2.59
C MET A 41 -7.27 -4.42 -3.28
N LYS A 42 -6.94 -5.60 -2.72
CA LYS A 42 -7.39 -6.90 -3.26
C LYS A 42 -8.91 -7.03 -3.23
N LEU A 43 -9.56 -6.64 -2.12
CA LEU A 43 -11.01 -6.66 -2.01
C LEU A 43 -11.67 -5.71 -3.03
N ALA A 44 -11.13 -4.50 -3.19
CA ALA A 44 -11.62 -3.53 -4.16
C ALA A 44 -11.46 -4.01 -5.61
N LEU A 45 -10.38 -4.73 -5.93
CA LEU A 45 -10.20 -5.37 -7.23
C LEU A 45 -11.29 -6.41 -7.49
N ASN A 46 -11.51 -7.33 -6.53
CA ASN A 46 -12.50 -8.40 -6.66
C ASN A 46 -13.92 -7.86 -6.82
N ALA A 47 -14.29 -6.83 -6.04
CA ALA A 47 -15.58 -6.17 -6.15
C ALA A 47 -15.79 -5.56 -7.54
N ARG A 48 -14.78 -4.85 -8.07
CA ARG A 48 -14.85 -4.26 -9.41
C ARG A 48 -14.95 -5.32 -10.51
N ALA A 49 -14.14 -6.37 -10.42
CA ALA A 49 -14.17 -7.47 -11.38
C ALA A 49 -15.55 -8.14 -11.43
N ARG A 50 -16.18 -8.35 -10.27
CA ARG A 50 -17.55 -8.87 -10.17
C ARG A 50 -18.56 -7.96 -10.86
N VAL A 51 -18.55 -6.66 -10.55
CA VAL A 51 -19.47 -5.70 -11.18
C VAL A 51 -19.29 -5.66 -12.70
N SER A 52 -18.03 -5.67 -13.18
CA SER A 52 -17.74 -5.71 -14.62
C SER A 52 -18.27 -6.98 -15.28
N ALA A 53 -18.14 -8.13 -14.65
CA ALA A 53 -18.67 -9.40 -15.16
C ALA A 53 -20.21 -9.42 -15.18
N GLU A 54 -20.85 -8.97 -14.10
CA GLU A 54 -22.31 -8.86 -14.02
C GLU A 54 -22.85 -7.92 -15.11
N GLU A 55 -22.22 -6.76 -15.30
CA GLU A 55 -22.64 -5.79 -16.31
C GLU A 55 -22.42 -6.27 -17.74
N PHE A 56 -21.33 -7.00 -17.99
CA PHE A 56 -21.10 -7.64 -19.28
C PHE A 56 -22.18 -8.67 -19.59
N LEU A 57 -22.49 -9.56 -18.65
CA LEU A 57 -23.45 -10.65 -18.84
C LEU A 57 -24.90 -10.17 -19.00
N LYS A 58 -25.29 -9.03 -18.40
CA LYS A 58 -26.61 -8.40 -18.63
C LYS A 58 -26.89 -8.10 -20.10
N ARG A 59 -25.85 -7.92 -20.93
CA ARG A 59 -26.02 -7.64 -22.37
C ARG A 59 -26.32 -8.88 -23.21
N PHE A 60 -26.16 -10.08 -22.63
CA PHE A 60 -26.37 -11.36 -23.31
C PHE A 60 -27.64 -12.08 -22.85
N ASN A 61 -28.36 -11.52 -21.87
CA ASN A 61 -29.65 -12.01 -21.37
C ASN A 61 -30.79 -11.07 -21.79
#